data_AF-A0A957I9B4-F1
#
_entry.id   AF-A0A957I9B4-F1
#
_cell.length_a   1.000
_cell.length_b   1.000
_cell.length_c   1.000
_cell.angle_alpha   90.00
_cell.angle_beta   90.00
_cell.angle_gamma   90.00
#
_symmetry.space_group_name_H-M   'P 1'
#
loop_
_entity.id
_entity.type
_entity.pdbx_description
1 polymer ?
#
loop_
_entity_poly.entity_id
_entity_poly.type
_entity_poly.pdbx_seq_one_letter_code
_entity_poly.pdbx_strand_id
1 'polypeptide(L)'
;PTSLIGQKTTSSPFGRDVNLAGKPIHMAELLAQLPGTVYSVRRSLHDARHVLQAKKAIHTAFKAQMDNLGFSVVELLSSCPTNWGMTPAEALTWVEEEMVPVYPLGDYRVDDRLQSRKGARK
;
A
#
# COMPACT_ATOMS: atom_id res chain seq x y z
N PRO A 1 -1.21 -11.85 -2.62
CA PRO A 1 -0.79 -11.41 -3.98
C PRO A 1 -1.64 -10.23 -4.46
N THR A 2 -1.01 -9.15 -4.93
CA THR A 2 -1.67 -7.90 -5.34
C THR A 2 -2.09 -7.86 -6.81
N SER A 3 -2.01 -8.99 -7.52
CA SER A 3 -2.37 -9.09 -8.93
C SER A 3 -3.86 -8.80 -9.15
N LEU A 4 -4.17 -7.97 -10.14
CA LEU A 4 -5.55 -7.63 -10.50
C LEU A 4 -6.23 -8.77 -11.25
N ILE A 5 -7.56 -8.77 -11.28
CA ILE A 5 -8.35 -9.74 -12.05
C ILE A 5 -7.97 -9.61 -13.53
N GLY A 6 -7.70 -10.73 -14.19
CA GLY A 6 -7.23 -10.75 -15.59
C GLY A 6 -5.76 -10.38 -15.79
N GLN A 7 -5.06 -9.85 -14.77
CA GLN A 7 -3.63 -9.55 -14.88
C GLN A 7 -2.83 -10.85 -15.02
N LYS A 8 -2.00 -10.93 -16.06
CA LYS A 8 -1.12 -12.07 -16.31
C LYS A 8 0.11 -12.00 -15.42
N THR A 9 0.49 -13.14 -14.84
CA THR A 9 1.74 -13.32 -14.09
C THR A 9 2.33 -14.70 -14.40
N THR A 10 3.55 -14.97 -13.94
CA THR A 10 4.17 -16.31 -14.08
C THR A 10 3.31 -17.43 -13.49
N SER A 11 2.61 -17.17 -12.38
CA SER A 11 1.69 -18.14 -11.74
C SER A 11 0.24 -18.05 -12.25
N SER A 12 -0.06 -17.12 -13.14
CA SER A 12 -1.38 -16.96 -13.78
C SER A 12 -1.22 -16.55 -15.26
N PRO A 13 -0.72 -17.44 -16.13
CA PRO A 13 -0.36 -17.11 -17.51
C PRO A 13 -1.57 -16.69 -18.37
N PHE A 14 -2.77 -17.16 -18.00
CA PHE A 14 -4.04 -16.79 -18.64
C PHE A 14 -4.73 -15.60 -17.95
N GLY A 15 -4.09 -14.99 -16.96
CA GLY A 15 -4.65 -13.94 -16.11
C GLY A 15 -5.19 -14.49 -14.79
N ARG A 16 -5.32 -13.63 -13.79
CA ARG A 16 -5.90 -14.00 -12.50
C ARG A 16 -7.39 -14.30 -12.63
N ASP A 17 -7.76 -15.56 -12.42
CA ASP A 17 -9.14 -16.02 -12.27
C ASP A 17 -9.58 -15.95 -10.80
N VAL A 18 -10.74 -15.32 -10.55
CA VAL A 18 -11.34 -15.21 -9.21
C VAL A 18 -11.76 -16.56 -8.64
N ASN A 19 -12.21 -17.49 -9.47
CA ASN A 19 -12.66 -18.81 -9.01
C ASN A 19 -11.48 -19.68 -8.52
N LEU A 20 -10.30 -19.46 -9.09
CA LEU A 20 -9.07 -20.17 -8.71
C LEU A 20 -8.30 -19.47 -7.60
N ALA A 21 -8.11 -18.15 -7.72
CA ALA A 21 -7.17 -17.40 -6.90
C ALA A 21 -7.86 -16.46 -5.89
N GLY A 22 -9.19 -16.35 -5.93
CA GLY A 22 -9.97 -15.42 -5.12
C GLY A 22 -9.90 -13.97 -5.59
N LYS A 23 -10.61 -13.08 -4.88
CA LYS A 23 -10.55 -11.64 -5.11
C LYS A 23 -9.25 -11.02 -4.57
N PRO A 24 -8.86 -9.82 -5.04
CA PRO A 24 -7.84 -8.99 -4.38
C PRO A 24 -8.01 -8.96 -2.86
N ILE A 25 -6.92 -9.17 -2.13
CA ILE A 25 -6.91 -9.08 -0.66
C ILE A 25 -6.35 -7.72 -0.27
N HIS A 26 -7.13 -6.94 0.45
CA HIS A 26 -6.74 -5.61 0.91
C HIS A 26 -6.03 -5.71 2.26
N MET A 27 -4.70 -5.85 2.22
CA MET A 27 -3.91 -6.19 3.41
C MET A 27 -3.92 -5.09 4.46
N ALA A 28 -3.83 -3.81 4.07
CA ALA A 28 -3.85 -2.71 5.03
C ALA A 28 -5.14 -2.67 5.86
N GLU A 29 -6.29 -2.86 5.23
CA GLU A 29 -7.63 -2.92 5.83
C GLU A 29 -7.74 -4.11 6.77
N LEU A 30 -7.31 -5.30 6.32
CA LEU A 30 -7.36 -6.53 7.10
C LEU A 30 -6.48 -6.41 8.36
N LEU A 31 -5.23 -5.97 8.20
CA LEU A 31 -4.28 -5.83 9.30
C LEU A 31 -4.68 -4.71 10.28
N ALA A 32 -5.41 -3.69 9.82
CA ALA A 32 -5.94 -2.62 10.68
C ALA A 32 -6.91 -3.12 11.75
N GLN A 33 -7.58 -4.25 11.50
CA GLN A 33 -8.54 -4.87 12.43
C GLN A 33 -7.87 -5.74 13.50
N LEU A 34 -6.61 -6.11 13.33
CA LEU A 34 -5.92 -6.97 14.29
C LEU A 34 -5.69 -6.25 15.63
N PRO A 35 -5.95 -6.91 16.78
CA PRO A 35 -5.58 -6.37 18.08
C PRO A 35 -4.08 -6.05 18.14
N GLY A 36 -3.74 -4.88 18.66
CA GLY A 36 -2.35 -4.42 18.77
C GLY A 36 -1.79 -3.71 17.54
N THR A 37 -2.53 -3.65 16.42
CA THR A 37 -2.17 -2.75 15.30
C THR A 37 -2.42 -1.30 15.68
N VAL A 38 -1.37 -0.49 15.67
CA VAL A 38 -1.42 0.95 15.95
C VAL A 38 -1.25 1.82 14.71
N TYR A 39 -0.68 1.26 13.65
CA TYR A 39 -0.48 1.98 12.40
C TYR A 39 -0.65 1.04 11.21
N SER A 40 -1.66 1.29 10.38
CA SER A 40 -1.89 0.58 9.11
C SER A 40 -2.30 1.57 8.04
N VAL A 41 -1.46 1.72 7.03
CA VAL A 41 -1.69 2.69 5.94
C VAL A 41 -1.30 2.09 4.60
N ARG A 42 -1.98 2.52 3.54
CA ARG A 42 -1.57 2.25 2.15
C ARG A 42 -1.07 3.53 1.49
N ARG A 43 0.06 3.45 0.80
CA ARG A 43 0.64 4.51 -0.03
C ARG A 43 1.04 3.95 -1.39
N SER A 44 1.40 4.83 -2.31
CA SER A 44 1.87 4.46 -3.63
C SER A 44 3.17 5.18 -3.98
N LEU A 45 3.85 4.69 -5.00
CA LEU A 45 5.13 5.20 -5.50
C LEU A 45 5.02 5.69 -6.96
N HIS A 46 3.81 5.87 -7.49
CA HIS A 46 3.57 6.24 -8.90
C HIS A 46 3.99 7.68 -9.25
N ASP A 47 4.09 8.58 -8.27
CA ASP A 47 4.57 9.95 -8.49
C ASP A 47 5.37 10.51 -7.29
N ALA A 48 5.98 11.68 -7.48
CA ALA A 48 6.79 12.34 -6.46
C ALA A 48 6.01 12.70 -5.17
N ARG A 49 4.74 13.10 -5.30
CA ARG A 49 3.89 13.47 -4.14
C ARG A 49 3.65 12.25 -3.27
N HIS A 50 3.30 11.12 -3.87
CA HIS A 50 3.01 9.87 -3.19
C HIS A 50 4.28 9.22 -2.62
N VAL A 51 5.43 9.34 -3.30
CA VAL A 51 6.73 8.93 -2.73
C VAL A 51 7.05 9.71 -1.44
N LEU A 52 6.80 11.02 -1.39
CA LEU A 52 6.98 11.80 -0.16
C LEU A 52 6.03 11.37 0.96
N GLN A 53 4.80 10.99 0.63
CA GLN A 53 3.84 10.43 1.59
C GLN A 53 4.28 9.05 2.09
N ALA A 54 4.79 8.18 1.22
CA ALA A 54 5.34 6.88 1.57
C ALA A 54 6.53 7.02 2.52
N LYS A 55 7.48 7.93 2.24
CA LYS A 55 8.59 8.25 3.14
C LYS A 55 8.11 8.64 4.54
N LYS A 56 7.10 9.51 4.64
CA LYS A 56 6.51 9.92 5.92
C LYS A 56 5.86 8.73 6.64
N ALA A 57 5.11 7.90 5.93
CA ALA A 57 4.46 6.73 6.49
C ALA A 57 5.47 5.74 7.08
N ILE A 58 6.55 5.44 6.35
CA ILE A 58 7.62 4.55 6.82
C ILE A 58 8.26 5.10 8.10
N HIS A 59 8.56 6.40 8.14
CA HIS A 59 9.13 7.03 9.34
C HIS A 59 8.17 6.95 10.54
N THR A 60 6.87 7.19 10.34
CA THR A 60 5.86 7.06 11.40
C THR A 60 5.76 5.63 11.91
N ALA A 61 5.76 4.63 11.02
CA ALA A 61 5.69 3.22 11.39
C ALA A 61 6.88 2.82 12.29
N PHE A 62 8.11 3.19 11.91
CA PHE A 62 9.28 2.93 12.73
C PHE A 62 9.23 3.67 14.07
N LYS A 63 8.77 4.93 14.07
CA LYS A 63 8.60 5.67 15.31
C LYS A 63 7.62 4.95 16.27
N ALA A 64 6.49 4.48 15.76
CA ALA A 64 5.52 3.73 16.57
C ALA A 64 6.13 2.47 17.20
N GLN A 65 7.00 1.77 16.47
CA GLN A 65 7.72 0.62 16.99
C GLN A 65 8.76 1.01 18.05
N MET A 66 9.56 2.04 17.82
CA MET A 66 10.56 2.53 18.79
C MET A 66 9.91 3.03 20.10
N ASP A 67 8.73 3.64 19.98
CA ASP A 67 7.95 4.14 21.11
C ASP A 67 7.13 3.01 21.80
N ASN A 68 7.32 1.74 21.41
CA ASN A 68 6.64 0.55 21.93
C ASN A 68 5.10 0.65 21.89
N LEU A 69 4.54 1.32 20.87
CA LEU A 69 3.11 1.56 20.81
C LEU A 69 2.32 0.33 20.32
N GLY A 70 2.93 -0.49 19.46
CA GLY A 70 2.34 -1.71 18.92
C GLY A 70 2.81 -2.04 17.50
N PHE A 71 2.04 -2.89 16.82
CA PHE A 71 2.33 -3.33 15.46
C PHE A 71 2.04 -2.23 14.42
N SER A 72 2.94 -2.10 13.45
CA SER A 72 2.83 -1.13 12.36
C SER A 72 3.02 -1.81 11.01
N VAL A 73 2.20 -1.45 10.02
CA VAL A 73 2.31 -1.91 8.64
C VAL A 73 2.10 -0.76 7.66
N VAL A 74 2.91 -0.74 6.61
CA VAL A 74 2.81 0.20 5.50
C VAL A 74 2.75 -0.60 4.21
N GLU A 75 1.58 -0.62 3.56
CA GLU A 75 1.40 -1.24 2.26
C GLU A 75 1.78 -0.24 1.16
N LEU A 76 2.72 -0.61 0.29
CA LEU A 76 3.20 0.26 -0.80
C LEU A 76 2.83 -0.34 -2.15
N LEU A 77 2.03 0.40 -2.91
CA LEU A 77 1.83 0.12 -4.33
C LEU A 77 3.05 0.59 -5.10
N SER A 78 3.71 -0.32 -5.81
CA SER A 78 4.96 -0.07 -6.54
C SER A 78 4.87 -0.64 -7.95
N SER A 79 5.35 0.13 -8.93
CA SER A 79 5.43 -0.31 -10.32
C SER A 79 6.58 -1.29 -10.52
N CYS A 80 6.34 -2.38 -11.26
CA CYS A 80 7.38 -3.32 -11.69
C CYS A 80 7.39 -3.44 -13.22
N PRO A 81 7.91 -2.43 -13.96
CA PRO A 81 7.78 -2.35 -15.41
C PRO A 81 8.32 -3.60 -16.13
N THR A 82 9.41 -4.18 -15.63
CA THR A 82 10.01 -5.41 -16.16
C THR A 82 9.04 -6.57 -16.20
N ASN A 83 8.32 -6.82 -15.10
CA ASN A 83 7.41 -7.98 -15.02
C ASN A 83 6.08 -7.73 -15.73
N TRP A 84 5.73 -6.47 -16.00
CA TRP A 84 4.50 -6.11 -16.70
C TRP A 84 4.69 -5.92 -18.20
N GLY A 85 5.94 -5.92 -18.69
CA GLY A 85 6.25 -5.67 -20.10
C GLY A 85 5.88 -4.25 -20.54
N MET A 86 5.93 -3.30 -19.62
CA MET A 86 5.57 -1.90 -19.83
C MET A 86 6.81 -1.01 -19.74
N THR A 87 6.79 0.15 -20.38
CA THR A 87 7.77 1.19 -20.09
C THR A 87 7.59 1.70 -18.65
N PRO A 88 8.64 2.29 -18.03
CA PRO A 88 8.49 2.87 -16.69
C PRO A 88 7.34 3.88 -16.58
N ALA A 89 7.15 4.76 -17.57
CA ALA A 89 6.09 5.76 -17.55
C ALA A 89 4.68 5.15 -17.63
N GLU A 90 4.48 4.17 -18.50
CA GLU A 90 3.22 3.42 -18.60
C GLU A 90 2.92 2.67 -17.30
N ALA A 91 3.94 2.07 -16.67
CA ALA A 91 3.75 1.33 -15.42
C ALA A 91 3.33 2.24 -14.25
N LEU A 92 3.82 3.49 -14.20
CA LEU A 92 3.37 4.47 -13.21
C LEU A 92 1.91 4.85 -13.45
N THR A 93 1.54 5.12 -14.71
CA THR A 93 0.16 5.44 -15.11
C THR A 93 -0.79 4.30 -14.79
N TRP A 94 -0.39 3.05 -15.07
CA TRP A 94 -1.15 1.85 -14.75
C TRP A 94 -1.40 1.70 -13.25
N VAL A 95 -0.42 2.04 -12.39
CA VAL A 95 -0.65 2.02 -10.95
C VAL A 95 -1.74 3.01 -10.55
N GLU A 96 -1.72 4.22 -11.12
CA GLU A 96 -2.72 5.25 -10.84
C GLU A 96 -4.12 4.87 -11.33
N GLU A 97 -4.24 4.40 -12.58
CA GLU A 97 -5.53 4.19 -13.24
C GLU A 97 -6.16 2.83 -12.91
N GLU A 98 -5.36 1.78 -12.71
CA GLU A 98 -5.86 0.41 -12.57
C GLU A 98 -5.68 -0.13 -11.14
N MET A 99 -4.50 0.12 -10.53
CA MET A 99 -4.16 -0.48 -9.24
C MET A 99 -4.75 0.30 -8.05
N VAL A 100 -4.71 1.64 -8.07
CA VAL A 100 -5.23 2.49 -6.98
C VAL A 100 -6.74 2.34 -6.79
N PRO A 101 -7.60 2.22 -7.83
CA PRO A 101 -9.03 1.98 -7.62
C PRO A 101 -9.34 0.66 -6.91
N VAL A 102 -8.54 -0.38 -7.18
CA VAL A 102 -8.68 -1.69 -6.50
C VAL A 102 -8.06 -1.66 -5.10
N TYR A 103 -6.98 -0.93 -4.92
CA TYR A 103 -6.26 -0.76 -3.66
C TYR A 103 -6.23 0.71 -3.22
N PRO A 104 -7.34 1.26 -2.70
CA PRO A 104 -7.42 2.69 -2.37
C PRO A 104 -6.31 3.12 -1.41
N LEU A 105 -5.72 4.29 -1.66
CA LEU A 105 -4.73 4.86 -0.76
C LEU A 105 -5.44 5.44 0.47
N GLY A 106 -4.88 5.23 1.65
CA GLY A 106 -5.57 5.68 2.87
C GLY A 106 -4.88 5.32 4.17
N ASP A 107 -5.45 5.87 5.23
CA ASP A 107 -5.10 5.59 6.62
C ASP A 107 -6.18 4.69 7.20
N TYR A 108 -5.86 3.41 7.39
CA TYR A 108 -6.82 2.40 7.84
C TYR A 108 -6.79 2.19 9.34
N ARG A 109 -5.64 2.44 9.96
CA ARG A 109 -5.47 2.57 11.40
C ARG A 109 -4.38 3.57 11.69
N VAL A 110 -4.68 4.58 12.50
CA VAL A 110 -3.68 5.50 13.06
C VAL A 110 -4.08 5.76 14.51
N ASP A 111 -3.33 5.18 15.43
CA ASP A 111 -3.49 5.40 16.86
C ASP A 111 -3.37 6.90 17.21
N ASP A 112 -4.18 7.37 18.15
CA ASP A 112 -4.25 8.79 18.54
C ASP A 112 -2.90 9.34 19.00
N ARG A 113 -2.05 8.49 19.59
CA ARG A 113 -0.68 8.86 20.01
C ARG A 113 0.22 9.22 18.82
N LEU A 114 -0.14 8.80 17.62
CA LEU A 114 0.55 9.12 16.36
C LEU A 114 -0.09 10.31 15.63
N GLN A 115 -1.32 10.71 15.98
CA GLN A 115 -2.05 11.81 15.34
C GLN A 115 -1.46 13.20 15.66
N SER A 116 -0.65 13.32 16.71
CA SER A 116 -0.12 14.61 17.18
C SER A 116 1.29 14.92 16.65
N ARG A 117 1.39 15.55 15.47
CA ARG A 117 2.60 16.32 15.09
C ARG A 117 2.48 17.30 13.91
N LYS A 118 1.28 17.53 13.38
CA LYS A 118 1.05 18.54 12.33
C LYS A 118 1.21 20.00 12.81
N GLY A 119 1.31 20.26 14.12
CA GLY A 119 1.39 21.62 14.70
C GLY A 119 2.70 22.02 15.37
N ALA A 120 3.75 21.17 15.38
CA ALA A 120 4.98 21.44 16.14
C ALA A 120 6.11 22.11 15.33
N ARG A 121 5.83 22.55 14.09
CA ARG A 121 6.67 23.49 13.34
C ARG A 121 5.93 24.82 13.30
N LYS A 122 6.10 25.61 14.35
CA LYS A 122 6.00 27.06 14.27
C LYS A 122 7.40 27.59 14.08
#